data_AF-A0A9D8RJL3-F1
#
_entry.id   AF-A0A9D8RJL3-F1
#
_cell.length_a   1.000
_cell.length_b   1.000
_cell.length_c   1.000
_cell.angle_alpha   90.00
_cell.angle_beta   90.00
_cell.angle_gamma   90.00
#
_symmetry.space_group_name_H-M   'P 1'
#
loop_
_entity.id
_entity.type
_entity.pdbx_description
1 polymer ?
#
loop_
_entity_poly.entity_id
_entity_poly.type
_entity_poly.pdbx_seq_one_letter_code
_entity_poly.pdbx_strand_id
1 'polypeptide(L)'
;MIFKDLIDKYKTRYSIPFQDLTDFGETNRINALVVSSLFLLSEIIDFFIVLVIQHSILKENFQYLIYLCIYTPINLFIFLFSRHSKNAVSYIRKTFPAYLLLFVGLSAGVFNFYFMDSPHNGFVTYYLAGFLFLIVFSSSPLLFFLELIPTAVILSPGVYKNYGVLSVVDLFVVTVIMFAIALYKRHYEKRHLQLLRKQKLVLEAKTFGNFTLLHENKVITFSRTKSEELLGYLIYKKGTSVKTKELINVLWGDHADSARYGNSFRNLIVDIKHTMNELEIQNFFITEYNNFRINPEVIRCDYYDFLEGDPAAIKSFAGEFMSQYSWAEEIAAFLEQKIQK
;
A
#
# COMPACT_ATOMS: atom_id res chain seq x y z
N MET A 1 -7.52 -23.70 -24.06
CA MET A 1 -7.43 -24.39 -22.75
C MET A 1 -6.23 -23.91 -21.96
N ILE A 2 -4.99 -24.11 -22.44
CA ILE A 2 -3.72 -23.72 -21.78
C ILE A 2 -3.73 -22.29 -21.21
N PHE A 3 -4.10 -21.28 -22.01
CA PHE A 3 -4.08 -19.88 -21.58
C PHE A 3 -4.99 -19.57 -20.37
N LYS A 4 -6.12 -20.29 -20.23
CA LYS A 4 -7.05 -20.13 -19.11
C LYS A 4 -6.48 -20.73 -17.83
N ASP A 5 -5.91 -21.94 -17.92
CA ASP A 5 -5.19 -22.58 -16.81
C ASP A 5 -3.98 -21.74 -16.34
N LEU A 6 -3.26 -21.11 -17.27
CA LEU A 6 -2.15 -20.21 -16.94
C LEU A 6 -2.61 -18.93 -16.23
N ILE A 7 -3.73 -18.35 -16.66
CA ILE A 7 -4.39 -17.21 -15.98
C ILE A 7 -4.89 -17.60 -14.59
N ASP A 8 -5.50 -18.77 -14.42
CA ASP A 8 -6.04 -19.18 -13.12
C ASP A 8 -4.93 -19.62 -12.14
N LYS A 9 -3.83 -20.20 -12.63
CA LYS A 9 -2.57 -20.38 -11.87
C LYS A 9 -1.93 -19.04 -11.49
N TYR A 10 -1.96 -18.04 -12.37
CA TYR A 10 -1.51 -16.69 -12.02
C TYR A 10 -2.40 -16.06 -10.94
N LYS A 11 -3.73 -16.13 -11.08
CA LYS A 11 -4.66 -15.58 -10.07
C LYS A 11 -4.47 -16.23 -8.71
N THR A 12 -4.48 -17.56 -8.64
CA THR A 12 -4.31 -18.29 -7.37
C THR A 12 -2.97 -17.94 -6.68
N ARG A 13 -1.89 -17.73 -7.44
CA ARG A 13 -0.57 -17.40 -6.89
C ARG A 13 -0.33 -15.91 -6.58
N TYR A 14 -0.78 -14.98 -7.44
CA TYR A 14 -0.39 -13.56 -7.38
C TYR A 14 -1.58 -12.57 -7.30
N SER A 15 -2.82 -13.02 -7.57
CA SER A 15 -3.99 -12.19 -7.28
C SER A 15 -4.20 -12.16 -5.77
N ILE A 16 -4.14 -10.95 -5.25
CA ILE A 16 -4.63 -10.57 -3.94
C ILE A 16 -6.06 -10.07 -4.23
N PRO A 17 -7.11 -10.64 -3.62
CA PRO A 17 -8.47 -10.12 -3.78
C PRO A 17 -8.48 -8.63 -3.47
N PHE A 18 -9.25 -7.88 -4.22
CA PHE A 18 -9.27 -6.43 -4.08
C PHE A 18 -9.63 -6.01 -2.64
N GLN A 19 -10.52 -6.77 -1.98
CA GLN A 19 -10.90 -6.63 -0.57
C GLN A 19 -9.76 -6.77 0.45
N ASP A 20 -8.63 -7.38 0.06
CA ASP A 20 -7.44 -7.57 0.90
C ASP A 20 -6.45 -6.41 0.72
N LEU A 21 -6.56 -5.70 -0.42
CA LEU A 21 -5.91 -4.41 -0.67
C LEU A 21 -6.78 -3.26 -0.10
N THR A 22 -8.00 -3.56 0.39
CA THR A 22 -8.94 -2.58 0.94
C THR A 22 -9.05 -2.65 2.47
N ASP A 23 -8.05 -2.12 3.18
CA ASP A 23 -8.34 -1.20 4.32
C ASP A 23 -8.59 0.24 3.81
N PHE A 24 -8.92 0.29 2.53
CA PHE A 24 -8.89 1.41 1.62
C PHE A 24 -9.99 1.08 0.61
N GLY A 25 -11.22 1.63 0.77
CA GLY A 25 -12.45 1.16 0.08
C GLY A 25 -13.29 2.10 -0.84
N GLU A 26 -12.86 3.36 -1.13
CA GLU A 26 -13.36 4.46 -2.07
C GLU A 26 -12.44 4.98 -3.32
N THR A 27 -11.16 5.47 -3.23
CA THR A 27 -10.08 5.78 -4.27
C THR A 27 -9.76 4.89 -5.48
N ASN A 28 -9.45 3.58 -5.41
CA ASN A 28 -8.81 2.84 -6.54
C ASN A 28 -9.62 2.98 -7.84
N ARG A 29 -10.96 3.06 -7.74
CA ARG A 29 -11.84 3.46 -8.85
C ARG A 29 -11.62 4.91 -9.28
N ILE A 30 -11.81 5.85 -8.37
CA ILE A 30 -11.74 7.30 -8.62
C ILE A 30 -10.39 7.69 -9.24
N ASN A 31 -9.30 7.06 -8.82
CA ASN A 31 -7.97 7.39 -9.29
C ASN A 31 -7.55 6.53 -10.49
N ALA A 32 -8.00 5.29 -10.64
CA ALA A 32 -7.88 4.63 -11.95
C ALA A 32 -8.62 5.46 -13.01
N LEU A 33 -9.77 6.05 -12.67
CA LEU A 33 -10.56 6.92 -13.55
C LEU A 33 -9.84 8.26 -13.84
N VAL A 34 -9.30 8.95 -12.84
CA VAL A 34 -8.54 10.21 -13.06
C VAL A 34 -7.19 9.98 -13.75
N VAL A 35 -6.41 8.98 -13.31
CA VAL A 35 -5.10 8.64 -13.90
C VAL A 35 -5.26 8.18 -15.34
N SER A 36 -6.22 7.29 -15.65
CA SER A 36 -6.47 6.90 -17.03
C SER A 36 -7.03 8.03 -17.88
N SER A 37 -7.81 8.96 -17.30
CA SER A 37 -8.23 10.19 -18.00
C SER A 37 -7.02 11.06 -18.36
N LEU A 38 -6.04 11.19 -17.45
CA LEU A 38 -4.85 12.01 -17.65
C LEU A 38 -3.81 11.34 -18.57
N PHE A 39 -3.66 10.01 -18.52
CA PHE A 39 -2.83 9.27 -19.49
C PHE A 39 -3.43 9.37 -20.89
N LEU A 40 -4.73 9.17 -21.03
CA LEU A 40 -5.43 9.33 -22.31
C LEU A 40 -5.35 10.79 -22.82
N LEU A 41 -5.40 11.78 -21.93
CA LEU A 41 -5.17 13.19 -22.30
C LEU A 41 -3.72 13.45 -22.73
N SER A 42 -2.72 12.90 -22.03
CA SER A 42 -1.31 13.00 -22.40
C SER A 42 -1.05 12.38 -23.76
N GLU A 43 -1.56 11.17 -24.01
CA GLU A 43 -1.42 10.52 -25.32
C GLU A 43 -2.10 11.31 -26.45
N ILE A 44 -3.28 11.90 -26.21
CA ILE A 44 -3.93 12.78 -27.20
C ILE A 44 -3.04 13.99 -27.50
N ILE A 45 -2.37 14.56 -26.49
CA ILE A 45 -1.42 15.68 -26.67
C ILE A 45 -0.18 15.20 -27.43
N ASP A 46 0.41 14.06 -27.06
CA ASP A 46 1.59 13.49 -27.73
C ASP A 46 1.29 13.15 -29.22
N PHE A 47 0.12 12.57 -29.48
CA PHE A 47 -0.38 12.27 -30.83
C PHE A 47 -0.64 13.54 -31.64
N PHE A 48 -1.16 14.60 -31.01
CA PHE A 48 -1.33 15.92 -31.62
C PHE A 48 0.01 16.57 -31.97
N ILE A 49 1.00 16.54 -31.05
CA ILE A 49 2.35 17.06 -31.29
C ILE A 49 2.99 16.36 -32.51
N VAL A 50 2.90 15.03 -32.55
CA VAL A 50 3.45 14.23 -33.66
C VAL A 50 2.74 14.53 -34.99
N LEU A 51 1.40 14.57 -35.01
CA LEU A 51 0.63 14.76 -36.25
C LEU A 51 0.60 16.20 -36.77
N VAL A 52 0.65 17.21 -35.89
CA VAL A 52 0.43 18.62 -36.27
C VAL A 52 1.72 19.44 -36.27
N ILE A 53 2.57 19.26 -35.26
CA ILE A 53 3.81 20.04 -35.12
C ILE A 53 4.96 19.38 -35.89
N GLN A 54 5.00 18.05 -35.94
CA GLN A 54 6.16 17.27 -36.42
C GLN A 54 5.88 16.46 -37.70
N HIS A 55 4.81 16.80 -38.44
CA HIS A 55 4.36 16.06 -39.63
C HIS A 55 5.44 15.86 -40.71
N SER A 56 6.39 16.78 -40.83
CA SER A 56 7.51 16.69 -41.79
C SER A 56 8.51 15.57 -41.48
N ILE A 57 8.64 15.15 -40.22
CA ILE A 57 9.64 14.18 -39.73
C ILE A 57 9.00 12.80 -39.48
N LEU A 58 7.68 12.67 -39.70
CA LEU A 58 6.87 11.49 -39.42
C LEU A 58 7.41 10.19 -40.04
N LYS A 59 8.10 10.31 -41.18
CA LYS A 59 8.65 9.18 -41.97
C LYS A 59 9.96 8.64 -41.39
N GLU A 60 10.73 9.47 -40.69
CA GLU A 60 11.96 9.07 -39.99
C GLU A 60 11.63 8.47 -38.62
N ASN A 61 10.58 9.00 -37.95
CA ASN A 61 10.18 8.64 -36.60
C ASN A 61 9.02 7.62 -36.53
N PHE A 62 8.89 6.75 -37.53
CA PHE A 62 7.81 5.76 -37.65
C PHE A 62 7.69 4.82 -36.42
N GLN A 63 8.80 4.53 -35.74
CA GLN A 63 8.82 3.67 -34.54
C GLN A 63 8.11 4.32 -33.33
N TYR A 64 8.20 5.65 -33.18
CA TYR A 64 7.45 6.38 -32.15
C TYR A 64 5.96 6.49 -32.51
N LEU A 65 5.62 6.56 -33.80
CA LEU A 65 4.23 6.51 -34.24
C LEU A 65 3.60 5.14 -33.96
N ILE A 66 4.35 4.04 -34.13
CA ILE A 66 3.95 2.69 -33.71
C ILE A 66 3.71 2.62 -32.19
N TYR A 67 4.57 3.25 -31.38
CA TYR A 67 4.36 3.34 -29.92
C TYR A 67 2.99 3.91 -29.58
N LEU A 68 2.69 5.12 -30.08
CA LEU A 68 1.41 5.77 -29.82
C LEU A 68 0.24 4.92 -30.33
N CYS A 69 0.33 4.34 -31.53
CA CYS A 69 -0.72 3.47 -32.07
C CYS A 69 -0.96 2.17 -31.27
N ILE A 70 0.04 1.65 -30.54
CA ILE A 70 -0.11 0.45 -29.68
C ILE A 70 -0.59 0.83 -28.28
N TYR A 71 -0.13 1.95 -27.72
CA TYR A 71 -0.46 2.36 -26.35
C TYR A 71 -1.84 3.03 -26.25
N THR A 72 -2.26 3.85 -27.22
CA THR A 72 -3.57 4.53 -27.15
C THR A 72 -4.76 3.57 -27.00
N PRO A 73 -4.84 2.41 -27.71
CA PRO A 73 -5.88 1.41 -27.45
C PRO A 73 -5.80 0.76 -26.06
N ILE A 74 -4.59 0.56 -25.53
CA ILE A 74 -4.37 -0.04 -24.20
C ILE A 74 -4.82 0.93 -23.11
N ASN A 75 -4.44 2.20 -23.21
CA ASN A 75 -4.83 3.24 -22.25
C ASN A 75 -6.33 3.59 -22.36
N LEU A 76 -6.92 3.59 -23.56
CA LEU A 76 -8.37 3.66 -23.75
C LEU A 76 -9.08 2.46 -23.08
N PHE A 77 -8.54 1.25 -23.21
CA PHE A 77 -9.09 0.06 -22.55
C PHE A 77 -9.00 0.16 -21.02
N ILE A 78 -7.87 0.59 -20.47
CA ILE A 78 -7.68 0.84 -19.03
C ILE A 78 -8.65 1.92 -18.53
N PHE A 79 -8.84 2.99 -19.30
CA PHE A 79 -9.82 4.05 -19.02
C PHE A 79 -11.26 3.52 -18.95
N LEU A 80 -11.70 2.77 -19.96
CA LEU A 80 -13.04 2.18 -19.98
C LEU A 80 -13.24 1.17 -18.84
N PHE A 81 -12.23 0.33 -18.56
CA PHE A 81 -12.26 -0.65 -17.48
C PHE A 81 -12.33 0.02 -16.09
N SER A 82 -11.62 1.13 -15.89
CA SER A 82 -11.59 1.88 -14.62
C SER A 82 -12.98 2.38 -14.17
N ARG A 83 -13.89 2.63 -15.12
CA ARG A 83 -15.23 3.15 -14.82
C ARG A 83 -16.14 2.11 -14.12
N HIS A 84 -15.83 0.82 -14.19
CA HIS A 84 -16.79 -0.25 -13.87
C HIS A 84 -16.84 -0.79 -12.42
N SER A 85 -15.90 -0.47 -11.51
CA SER A 85 -15.79 -1.17 -10.19
C SER A 85 -15.47 -0.27 -9.00
N LYS A 86 -16.00 -0.57 -7.80
CA LYS A 86 -15.46 -0.06 -6.51
C LYS A 86 -13.96 -0.41 -6.34
N ASN A 87 -13.12 0.22 -5.51
CA ASN A 87 -12.97 1.56 -4.88
C ASN A 87 -11.84 1.50 -3.76
N ALA A 88 -11.09 2.57 -3.33
CA ALA A 88 -10.09 2.56 -2.18
C ALA A 88 -9.73 3.72 -1.09
N VAL A 89 -10.57 4.71 -0.75
CA VAL A 89 -10.49 5.94 0.10
C VAL A 89 -9.28 6.89 0.04
N SER A 90 -8.04 6.49 0.34
CA SER A 90 -6.97 7.43 0.78
C SER A 90 -5.57 7.14 0.22
N TYR A 91 -5.26 5.89 -0.12
CA TYR A 91 -3.94 5.44 -0.58
C TYR A 91 -3.39 6.24 -1.76
N ILE A 92 -4.24 6.57 -2.75
CA ILE A 92 -3.78 7.14 -4.01
C ILE A 92 -3.54 8.66 -3.96
N ARG A 93 -4.05 9.38 -2.94
CA ARG A 93 -3.61 10.77 -2.73
C ARG A 93 -2.10 10.86 -2.42
N LYS A 94 -1.49 9.76 -1.97
CA LYS A 94 -0.03 9.63 -1.75
C LYS A 94 0.73 9.03 -2.95
N THR A 95 0.12 8.15 -3.76
CA THR A 95 0.80 7.46 -4.89
C THR A 95 0.48 8.02 -6.30
N PHE A 96 -0.55 8.87 -6.45
CA PHE A 96 -0.91 9.54 -7.71
C PHE A 96 0.26 10.27 -8.39
N PRO A 97 1.05 11.12 -7.69
CA PRO A 97 2.13 11.86 -8.33
C PRO A 97 3.21 10.92 -8.88
N ALA A 98 3.45 9.79 -8.20
CA ALA A 98 4.47 8.84 -8.60
C ALA A 98 4.07 8.03 -9.84
N TYR A 99 2.81 7.58 -9.96
CA TYR A 99 2.31 6.93 -11.19
C TYR A 99 2.50 7.85 -12.41
N LEU A 100 2.05 9.11 -12.30
CA LEU A 100 2.14 10.08 -13.38
C LEU A 100 3.61 10.35 -13.78
N LEU A 101 4.48 10.59 -12.79
CA LEU A 101 5.89 10.90 -13.00
C LEU A 101 6.66 9.73 -13.63
N LEU A 102 6.28 8.48 -13.32
CA LEU A 102 6.93 7.29 -13.88
C LEU A 102 6.50 6.95 -15.30
N PHE A 103 5.22 7.11 -15.63
CA PHE A 103 4.75 7.02 -17.01
C PHE A 103 5.37 8.12 -17.88
N VAL A 104 5.37 9.36 -17.37
CA VAL A 104 6.09 10.48 -18.01
C VAL A 104 7.57 10.16 -18.14
N GLY A 105 8.20 9.49 -17.16
CA GLY A 105 9.59 9.05 -17.23
C GLY A 105 9.86 8.02 -18.34
N LEU A 106 9.03 6.98 -18.47
CA LEU A 106 9.16 5.98 -19.54
C LEU A 106 8.95 6.60 -20.93
N SER A 107 7.89 7.40 -21.08
CA SER A 107 7.58 8.11 -22.34
C SER A 107 8.65 9.16 -22.68
N ALA A 108 9.17 9.90 -21.69
CA ALA A 108 10.31 10.81 -21.86
C ALA A 108 11.61 10.05 -22.19
N GLY A 109 11.77 8.82 -21.72
CA GLY A 109 12.87 7.93 -22.15
C GLY A 109 12.81 7.65 -23.65
N VAL A 110 11.65 7.25 -24.17
CA VAL A 110 11.44 7.04 -25.62
C VAL A 110 11.60 8.34 -26.41
N PHE A 111 11.00 9.43 -25.93
CA PHE A 111 11.07 10.74 -26.58
C PHE A 111 12.50 11.30 -26.63
N ASN A 112 13.25 11.26 -25.53
CA ASN A 112 14.65 11.69 -25.53
C ASN A 112 15.54 10.80 -26.42
N PHE A 113 15.19 9.51 -26.58
CA PHE A 113 15.92 8.59 -27.43
C PHE A 113 15.75 8.90 -28.92
N TYR A 114 14.52 9.17 -29.37
CA TYR A 114 14.18 9.33 -30.79
C TYR A 114 14.03 10.78 -31.27
N PHE A 115 13.82 11.75 -30.37
CA PHE A 115 13.51 13.14 -30.73
C PHE A 115 14.57 14.18 -30.32
N MET A 116 15.34 13.92 -29.26
CA MET A 116 16.35 14.88 -28.75
C MET A 116 17.78 14.55 -29.20
N ASP A 117 17.96 13.65 -30.18
CA ASP A 117 19.26 13.09 -30.63
C ASP A 117 20.19 12.68 -29.46
N SER A 118 19.57 12.29 -28.33
CA SER A 118 20.24 12.04 -27.05
C SER A 118 19.99 10.60 -26.58
N PRO A 119 20.39 9.58 -27.37
CA PRO A 119 20.04 8.19 -27.11
C PRO A 119 20.54 7.69 -25.75
N HIS A 120 21.67 8.21 -25.26
CA HIS A 120 22.20 7.88 -23.94
C HIS A 120 21.25 8.36 -22.82
N ASN A 121 20.74 9.58 -22.93
CA ASN A 121 19.83 10.16 -21.95
C ASN A 121 18.45 9.47 -22.00
N GLY A 122 17.96 9.14 -23.20
CA GLY A 122 16.73 8.35 -23.36
C GLY A 122 16.84 6.96 -22.73
N PHE A 123 17.94 6.25 -22.97
CA PHE A 123 18.21 4.93 -22.40
C PHE A 123 18.30 4.99 -20.86
N VAL A 124 19.12 5.90 -20.31
CA VAL A 124 19.25 6.07 -18.85
C VAL A 124 17.91 6.46 -18.20
N THR A 125 17.13 7.34 -18.83
CA THR A 125 15.81 7.75 -18.32
C THR A 125 14.84 6.56 -18.27
N TYR A 126 14.84 5.70 -19.30
CA TYR A 126 14.03 4.48 -19.33
C TYR A 126 14.37 3.52 -18.16
N TYR A 127 15.65 3.24 -17.91
CA TYR A 127 16.04 2.37 -16.78
C TYR A 127 15.70 2.97 -15.42
N LEU A 128 15.96 4.27 -15.23
CA LEU A 128 15.63 4.95 -13.97
C LEU A 128 14.12 4.97 -13.72
N ALA A 129 13.32 5.27 -14.74
CA ALA A 129 11.85 5.22 -14.64
C ALA A 129 11.36 3.81 -14.32
N GLY A 130 11.85 2.78 -15.02
CA GLY A 130 11.49 1.39 -14.74
C GLY A 130 11.93 0.90 -13.35
N PHE A 131 13.11 1.28 -12.88
CA PHE A 131 13.60 0.90 -11.55
C PHE A 131 12.79 1.58 -10.43
N LEU A 132 12.49 2.87 -10.58
CA LEU A 132 11.59 3.58 -9.68
C LEU A 132 10.17 2.99 -9.72
N PHE A 133 9.71 2.49 -10.87
CA PHE A 133 8.44 1.76 -10.98
C PHE A 133 8.41 0.50 -10.12
N LEU A 134 9.48 -0.32 -10.13
CA LEU A 134 9.60 -1.48 -9.25
C LEU A 134 9.55 -1.14 -7.76
N ILE A 135 10.15 -0.02 -7.37
CA ILE A 135 10.14 0.46 -5.98
C ILE A 135 8.72 0.89 -5.60
N VAL A 136 8.12 1.78 -6.40
CA VAL A 136 6.84 2.44 -6.11
C VAL A 136 5.63 1.52 -6.22
N PHE A 137 5.60 0.59 -7.19
CA PHE A 137 4.38 -0.17 -7.48
C PHE A 137 4.20 -1.43 -6.62
N SER A 138 2.98 -1.59 -6.13
CA SER A 138 2.46 -2.71 -5.35
C SER A 138 1.19 -3.34 -5.96
N SER A 139 0.71 -2.83 -7.10
CA SER A 139 -0.66 -3.06 -7.56
C SER A 139 -0.84 -4.32 -8.43
N SER A 140 -0.05 -4.48 -9.49
CA SER A 140 -0.13 -5.63 -10.41
C SER A 140 1.12 -5.81 -11.29
N PRO A 141 1.84 -6.95 -11.18
CA PRO A 141 2.92 -7.30 -12.11
C PRO A 141 2.49 -7.45 -13.58
N LEU A 142 1.19 -7.65 -13.86
CA LEU A 142 0.68 -7.72 -15.24
C LEU A 142 0.58 -6.34 -15.90
N LEU A 143 0.24 -5.29 -15.14
CA LEU A 143 0.24 -3.92 -15.68
C LEU A 143 1.68 -3.47 -15.96
N PHE A 144 2.60 -3.79 -15.04
CA PHE A 144 4.03 -3.58 -15.25
C PHE A 144 4.57 -4.28 -16.50
N PHE A 145 4.14 -5.51 -16.78
CA PHE A 145 4.47 -6.24 -18.01
C PHE A 145 3.96 -5.51 -19.28
N LEU A 146 2.70 -5.04 -19.23
CA LEU A 146 2.07 -4.31 -20.36
C LEU A 146 2.73 -2.95 -20.65
N GLU A 147 3.32 -2.30 -19.65
CA GLU A 147 4.04 -1.04 -19.84
C GLU A 147 5.52 -1.24 -20.19
N LEU A 148 6.23 -2.17 -19.55
CA LEU A 148 7.68 -2.29 -19.70
C LEU A 148 8.09 -2.94 -21.04
N ILE A 149 7.40 -3.99 -21.48
CA ILE A 149 7.83 -4.82 -22.63
C ILE A 149 7.59 -4.14 -23.97
N PRO A 150 6.42 -3.55 -24.28
CA PRO A 150 6.25 -2.90 -25.59
C PRO A 150 7.19 -1.69 -25.72
N THR A 151 7.42 -0.93 -24.64
CA THR A 151 8.46 0.12 -24.57
C THR A 151 9.86 -0.44 -24.87
N ALA A 152 10.25 -1.56 -24.27
CA ALA A 152 11.55 -2.21 -24.54
C ALA A 152 11.67 -2.67 -26.01
N VAL A 153 10.62 -3.30 -26.55
CA VAL A 153 10.56 -3.74 -27.95
C VAL A 153 10.72 -2.56 -28.92
N ILE A 154 10.12 -1.41 -28.60
CA ILE A 154 10.16 -0.20 -29.43
C ILE A 154 11.49 0.55 -29.30
N LEU A 155 12.16 0.49 -28.14
CA LEU A 155 13.53 0.99 -27.99
C LEU A 155 14.57 0.09 -28.69
N SER A 156 14.28 -1.21 -28.84
CA SER A 156 15.26 -2.19 -29.33
C SER A 156 15.93 -1.87 -30.68
N PRO A 157 15.26 -1.32 -31.72
CA PRO A 157 15.92 -1.03 -33.00
C PRO A 157 16.83 0.20 -32.92
N GLY A 158 16.42 1.22 -32.16
CA GLY A 158 17.25 2.40 -31.90
C GLY A 158 18.47 2.06 -31.04
N VAL A 159 18.30 1.22 -30.01
CA VAL A 159 19.40 0.69 -29.20
C VAL A 159 20.36 -0.15 -30.04
N TYR A 160 19.85 -1.03 -30.90
CA TYR A 160 20.67 -1.80 -31.84
C TYR A 160 21.53 -0.89 -32.74
N LYS A 161 20.93 0.16 -33.32
CA LYS A 161 21.60 1.09 -34.24
C LYS A 161 22.71 1.89 -33.55
N ASN A 162 22.49 2.33 -32.31
CA ASN A 162 23.38 3.25 -31.60
C ASN A 162 24.41 2.56 -30.69
N TYR A 163 24.12 1.35 -30.19
CA TYR A 163 24.94 0.62 -29.21
C TYR A 163 25.22 -0.85 -29.58
N GLY A 164 24.63 -1.36 -30.65
CA GLY A 164 24.87 -2.71 -31.16
C GLY A 164 24.08 -3.81 -30.45
N VAL A 165 24.39 -5.07 -30.79
CA VAL A 165 23.68 -6.27 -30.33
C VAL A 165 23.66 -6.40 -28.81
N LEU A 166 24.79 -6.13 -28.14
CA LEU A 166 24.95 -6.41 -26.70
C LEU A 166 23.92 -5.65 -25.87
N SER A 167 23.73 -4.36 -26.14
CA SER A 167 22.79 -3.52 -25.40
C SER A 167 21.31 -3.86 -25.63
N VAL A 168 20.98 -4.54 -26.73
CA VAL A 168 19.63 -5.12 -26.94
C VAL A 168 19.44 -6.37 -26.08
N VAL A 169 20.48 -7.20 -25.94
CA VAL A 169 20.48 -8.34 -25.01
C VAL A 169 20.35 -7.84 -23.57
N ASP A 170 21.10 -6.80 -23.18
CA ASP A 170 21.01 -6.19 -21.85
C ASP A 170 19.60 -5.64 -21.56
N LEU A 171 19.00 -4.94 -22.53
CA LEU A 171 17.63 -4.42 -22.44
C LEU A 171 16.61 -5.55 -22.23
N PHE A 172 16.75 -6.67 -22.95
CA PHE A 172 15.90 -7.84 -22.76
C PHE A 172 16.12 -8.51 -21.40
N VAL A 173 17.38 -8.74 -21.01
CA VAL A 173 17.76 -9.38 -19.74
C VAL A 173 17.25 -8.58 -18.55
N VAL A 174 17.44 -7.26 -18.54
CA VAL A 174 16.96 -6.40 -17.45
C VAL A 174 15.43 -6.37 -17.43
N THR A 175 14.75 -6.28 -18.58
CA THR A 175 13.28 -6.36 -18.65
C THR A 175 12.74 -7.66 -18.01
N VAL A 176 13.39 -8.80 -18.27
CA VAL A 176 13.04 -10.10 -17.66
C VAL A 176 13.34 -10.14 -16.15
N ILE A 177 14.50 -9.65 -15.71
CA ILE A 177 14.88 -9.58 -14.29
C ILE A 177 13.91 -8.70 -13.52
N MET A 178 13.56 -7.53 -14.06
CA MET A 178 12.61 -6.60 -13.46
C MET A 178 11.23 -7.26 -13.29
N PHE A 179 10.74 -7.96 -14.32
CA PHE A 179 9.48 -8.72 -14.22
C PHE A 179 9.54 -9.83 -13.17
N ALA A 180 10.66 -10.56 -13.07
CA ALA A 180 10.86 -11.59 -12.04
C ALA A 180 10.86 -11.00 -10.61
N ILE A 181 11.50 -9.85 -10.41
CA ILE A 181 11.49 -9.11 -9.14
C ILE A 181 10.07 -8.64 -8.78
N ALA A 182 9.31 -8.12 -9.76
CA ALA A 182 7.91 -7.73 -9.55
C ALA A 182 7.02 -8.91 -9.13
N LEU A 183 7.20 -10.09 -9.74
CA LEU A 183 6.50 -11.32 -9.32
C LEU A 183 6.90 -11.77 -7.91
N TYR A 184 8.20 -11.69 -7.57
CA TYR A 184 8.69 -12.04 -6.24
C TYR A 184 8.12 -11.12 -5.15
N LYS A 185 8.19 -9.79 -5.36
CA LYS A 185 7.62 -8.77 -4.47
C LYS A 185 6.12 -9.03 -4.22
N ARG A 186 5.34 -9.24 -5.28
CA ARG A 186 3.90 -9.52 -5.20
C ARG A 186 3.57 -10.82 -4.45
N HIS A 187 4.38 -11.86 -4.62
CA HIS A 187 4.22 -13.12 -3.89
C HIS A 187 4.52 -12.97 -2.40
N TYR A 188 5.53 -12.16 -2.06
CA TYR A 188 5.86 -11.81 -0.68
C TYR A 188 4.75 -10.97 -0.02
N GLU A 189 4.28 -9.91 -0.67
CA GLU A 189 3.14 -9.09 -0.23
C GLU A 189 1.90 -9.96 0.06
N LYS A 190 1.54 -10.87 -0.86
CA LYS A 190 0.40 -11.78 -0.67
C LYS A 190 0.56 -12.67 0.56
N ARG A 191 1.75 -13.26 0.76
CA ARG A 191 2.03 -14.08 1.94
C ARG A 191 1.93 -13.27 3.23
N HIS A 192 2.46 -12.05 3.23
CA HIS A 192 2.39 -11.15 4.38
C HIS A 192 0.92 -10.83 4.75
N LEU A 193 0.10 -10.38 3.78
CA LEU A 193 -1.33 -10.13 4.01
C LEU A 193 -2.09 -11.38 4.50
N GLN A 194 -1.74 -12.56 4.00
CA GLN A 194 -2.35 -13.83 4.47
C GLN A 194 -1.98 -14.15 5.93
N LEU A 195 -0.77 -13.78 6.39
CA LEU A 195 -0.39 -13.90 7.80
C LEU A 195 -1.16 -12.89 8.67
N LEU A 196 -1.17 -11.61 8.29
CA LEU A 196 -1.91 -10.56 9.00
C LEU A 196 -3.41 -10.92 9.15
N ARG A 197 -4.01 -11.50 8.10
CA ARG A 197 -5.41 -11.95 8.12
C ARG A 197 -5.66 -13.13 9.04
N LYS A 198 -4.77 -14.13 9.07
CA LYS A 198 -4.89 -15.22 10.03
C LYS A 198 -4.81 -14.69 11.46
N GLN A 199 -3.87 -13.77 11.72
CA GLN A 199 -3.74 -13.09 13.02
C GLN A 199 -5.01 -12.28 13.38
N LYS A 200 -5.55 -11.47 12.46
CA LYS A 200 -6.81 -10.73 12.66
C LYS A 200 -8.01 -11.64 12.95
N LEU A 201 -8.02 -12.89 12.50
CA LEU A 201 -9.09 -13.84 12.81
C LEU A 201 -8.98 -14.48 14.21
N VAL A 202 -7.79 -14.51 14.81
CA VAL A 202 -7.56 -15.11 16.14
C VAL A 202 -7.35 -14.07 17.26
N LEU A 203 -6.92 -12.85 16.93
CA LEU A 203 -6.67 -11.77 17.89
C LEU A 203 -7.83 -10.77 17.91
N GLU A 204 -8.51 -10.67 19.06
CA GLU A 204 -9.67 -9.80 19.28
C GLU A 204 -9.46 -8.95 20.55
N ALA A 205 -9.67 -7.64 20.45
CA ALA A 205 -9.79 -6.75 21.59
C ALA A 205 -11.26 -6.43 21.83
N LYS A 206 -11.70 -6.59 23.08
CA LYS A 206 -12.94 -6.01 23.57
C LYS A 206 -12.60 -4.77 24.37
N THR A 207 -13.27 -3.68 24.06
CA THR A 207 -12.99 -2.35 24.63
C THR A 207 -14.24 -1.72 25.24
N PHE A 208 -15.43 -2.21 24.90
CA PHE A 208 -16.67 -1.82 25.55
C PHE A 208 -16.88 -2.57 26.88
N GLY A 209 -17.30 -1.85 27.91
CA GLY A 209 -17.18 -2.31 29.29
C GLY A 209 -15.71 -2.35 29.74
N ASN A 210 -15.27 -3.48 30.29
CA ASN A 210 -13.87 -3.67 30.66
C ASN A 210 -13.02 -4.09 29.44
N PHE A 211 -11.87 -3.45 29.25
CA PHE A 211 -10.87 -3.88 28.28
C PHE A 211 -10.46 -5.35 28.52
N THR A 212 -10.35 -6.14 27.45
CA THR A 212 -9.87 -7.52 27.48
C THR A 212 -9.29 -7.88 26.12
N LEU A 213 -8.09 -8.48 26.10
CA LEU A 213 -7.46 -8.99 24.89
C LEU A 213 -7.60 -10.52 24.80
N LEU A 214 -8.01 -11.02 23.63
CA LEU A 214 -8.36 -12.42 23.38
C LEU A 214 -7.51 -13.01 22.25
N HIS A 215 -6.98 -14.21 22.44
CA HIS A 215 -6.37 -15.04 21.40
C HIS A 215 -7.13 -16.38 21.31
N GLU A 216 -7.67 -16.71 20.14
CA GLU A 216 -8.50 -17.91 19.92
C GLU A 216 -9.64 -18.06 20.97
N ASN A 217 -10.35 -16.95 21.25
CA ASN A 217 -11.38 -16.83 22.29
C ASN A 217 -10.91 -17.07 23.75
N LYS A 218 -9.60 -17.13 24.02
CA LYS A 218 -9.02 -17.22 25.37
C LYS A 218 -8.44 -15.86 25.77
N VAL A 219 -8.66 -15.45 27.02
CA VAL A 219 -8.09 -14.20 27.56
C VAL A 219 -6.57 -14.29 27.64
N ILE A 220 -5.89 -13.27 27.10
CA ILE A 220 -4.43 -13.14 27.21
C ILE A 220 -4.09 -12.51 28.55
N THR A 221 -3.38 -13.25 29.41
CA THR A 221 -2.92 -12.77 30.71
C THR A 221 -1.47 -12.30 30.65
N PHE A 222 -1.22 -11.02 30.96
CA PHE A 222 0.13 -10.47 31.07
C PHE A 222 0.72 -10.68 32.47
N SER A 223 2.05 -10.66 32.61
CA SER A 223 2.69 -10.73 33.94
C SER A 223 2.38 -9.52 34.82
N ARG A 224 2.02 -8.37 34.21
CA ARG A 224 1.72 -7.12 34.91
C ARG A 224 0.42 -6.50 34.39
N THR A 225 -0.46 -6.11 35.29
CA THR A 225 -1.74 -5.43 34.97
C THR A 225 -1.55 -4.15 34.13
N LYS A 226 -0.48 -3.39 34.37
CA LYS A 226 -0.15 -2.20 33.56
C LYS A 226 0.32 -2.50 32.13
N SER A 227 0.68 -3.75 31.81
CA SER A 227 0.97 -4.16 30.43
C SER A 227 -0.31 -4.24 29.60
N GLU A 228 -1.41 -4.68 30.22
CA GLU A 228 -2.74 -4.71 29.63
C GLU A 228 -3.28 -3.28 29.43
N GLU A 229 -3.17 -2.41 30.45
CA GLU A 229 -3.53 -0.99 30.36
C GLU A 229 -2.77 -0.23 29.27
N LEU A 230 -1.46 -0.51 29.13
CA LEU A 230 -0.61 0.05 28.07
C LEU A 230 -1.11 -0.36 26.68
N LEU A 231 -1.53 -1.63 26.51
CA LEU A 231 -2.11 -2.08 25.24
C LEU A 231 -3.49 -1.48 24.99
N GLY A 232 -4.35 -1.36 26.00
CA GLY A 232 -5.64 -0.68 25.90
C GLY A 232 -5.50 0.75 25.38
N TYR A 233 -4.55 1.53 25.93
CA TYR A 233 -4.30 2.89 25.46
C TYR A 233 -3.78 2.95 24.01
N LEU A 234 -2.89 2.03 23.63
CA LEU A 234 -2.40 1.97 22.24
C LEU A 234 -3.50 1.50 21.26
N ILE A 235 -4.43 0.64 21.70
CA ILE A 235 -5.62 0.26 20.95
C ILE A 235 -6.52 1.46 20.73
N TYR A 236 -6.82 2.25 21.77
CA TYR A 236 -7.56 3.51 21.63
C TYR A 236 -6.94 4.45 20.57
N LYS A 237 -5.59 4.54 20.52
CA LYS A 237 -4.84 5.39 19.58
C LYS A 237 -4.83 4.91 18.11
N LYS A 238 -5.49 3.78 17.79
CA LYS A 238 -5.71 3.19 16.44
C LYS A 238 -4.48 3.32 15.51
N GLY A 239 -3.33 2.84 15.99
CA GLY A 239 -2.07 2.80 15.21
C GLY A 239 -1.25 4.09 15.15
N THR A 240 -1.68 5.16 15.83
CA THR A 240 -0.88 6.38 16.01
C THR A 240 0.35 6.10 16.90
N SER A 241 1.52 6.60 16.52
CA SER A 241 2.74 6.51 17.34
C SER A 241 2.66 7.39 18.59
N VAL A 242 2.79 6.76 19.76
CA VAL A 242 2.73 7.40 21.08
C VAL A 242 4.12 7.43 21.71
N LYS A 243 4.51 8.55 22.31
CA LYS A 243 5.84 8.73 22.93
C LYS A 243 5.90 8.15 24.34
N THR A 244 7.08 7.69 24.77
CA THR A 244 7.31 7.16 26.14
C THR A 244 6.78 8.08 27.24
N LYS A 245 6.96 9.41 27.11
CA LYS A 245 6.49 10.37 28.12
C LYS A 245 4.96 10.36 28.26
N GLU A 246 4.23 10.34 27.16
CA GLU A 246 2.75 10.28 27.15
C GLU A 246 2.26 8.98 27.80
N LEU A 247 2.87 7.85 27.46
CA LEU A 247 2.55 6.55 28.06
C LEU A 247 2.83 6.51 29.56
N ILE A 248 3.93 7.12 30.02
CA ILE A 248 4.25 7.20 31.44
C ILE A 248 3.24 8.07 32.20
N ASN A 249 2.86 9.22 31.63
CA ASN A 249 1.81 10.08 32.20
C ASN A 249 0.46 9.36 32.30
N VAL A 250 0.03 8.66 31.25
CA VAL A 250 -1.24 7.93 31.24
C VAL A 250 -1.25 6.79 32.26
N LEU A 251 -0.16 6.03 32.36
CA LEU A 251 -0.07 4.87 33.26
C LEU A 251 0.17 5.22 34.73
N TRP A 252 0.82 6.35 35.04
CA TRP A 252 1.22 6.69 36.43
C TRP A 252 0.81 8.11 36.89
N GLY A 253 0.01 8.82 36.10
CA GLY A 253 -0.47 10.18 36.36
C GLY A 253 0.47 11.29 35.87
N ASP A 254 -0.04 12.52 35.78
CA ASP A 254 0.66 13.66 35.14
C ASP A 254 1.99 14.09 35.77
N HIS A 255 2.26 13.66 37.00
CA HIS A 255 3.51 13.91 37.73
C HIS A 255 4.52 12.75 37.63
N ALA A 256 4.26 11.74 36.79
CA ALA A 256 5.15 10.62 36.58
C ALA A 256 6.34 11.00 35.69
N ASP A 257 7.56 10.78 36.19
CA ASP A 257 8.79 11.00 35.41
C ASP A 257 9.40 9.69 34.92
N SER A 258 9.91 9.75 33.69
CA SER A 258 10.82 8.81 33.05
C SER A 258 12.01 8.38 33.90
N ALA A 259 12.57 9.27 34.74
CA ALA A 259 13.67 8.90 35.64
C ALA A 259 13.23 7.88 36.71
N ARG A 260 11.98 7.98 37.19
CA ARG A 260 11.41 7.10 38.23
C ARG A 260 10.79 5.83 37.65
N TYR A 261 10.03 5.96 36.56
CA TYR A 261 9.24 4.86 36.00
C TYR A 261 9.85 4.21 34.74
N GLY A 262 10.96 4.73 34.20
CA GLY A 262 11.57 4.22 32.97
C GLY A 262 11.96 2.73 33.02
N ASN A 263 12.39 2.22 34.18
CA ASN A 263 12.67 0.78 34.33
C ASN A 263 11.38 -0.05 34.41
N SER A 264 10.37 0.41 35.15
CA SER A 264 9.04 -0.22 35.19
C SER A 264 8.41 -0.27 33.80
N PHE A 265 8.47 0.83 33.05
CA PHE A 265 7.99 0.91 31.67
C PHE A 265 8.72 -0.06 30.75
N ARG A 266 10.06 -0.14 30.78
CA ARG A 266 10.82 -1.15 30.03
C ARG A 266 10.37 -2.58 30.36
N ASN A 267 10.06 -2.86 31.62
CA ASN A 267 9.54 -4.18 32.02
C ASN A 267 8.15 -4.47 31.43
N LEU A 268 7.28 -3.47 31.25
CA LEU A 268 6.01 -3.63 30.52
C LEU A 268 6.26 -3.95 29.04
N ILE A 269 7.21 -3.24 28.40
CA ILE A 269 7.58 -3.49 26.99
C ILE A 269 8.11 -4.91 26.80
N VAL A 270 8.91 -5.42 27.73
CA VAL A 270 9.42 -6.81 27.71
C VAL A 270 8.30 -7.81 27.92
N ASP A 271 7.41 -7.58 28.89
CA ASP A 271 6.24 -8.43 29.20
C ASP A 271 5.30 -8.60 28.00
N ILE A 272 4.93 -7.48 27.37
CA ILE A 272 4.12 -7.49 26.14
C ILE A 272 4.83 -8.27 25.03
N LYS A 273 6.12 -8.00 24.78
CA LYS A 273 6.87 -8.69 23.72
C LYS A 273 6.99 -10.19 23.99
N HIS A 274 7.22 -10.59 25.23
CA HIS A 274 7.30 -12.01 25.62
C HIS A 274 5.96 -12.71 25.35
N THR A 275 4.87 -12.15 25.91
CA THR A 275 3.52 -12.70 25.77
C THR A 275 3.09 -12.81 24.30
N MET A 276 3.36 -11.79 23.48
CA MET A 276 3.03 -11.83 22.04
C MET A 276 3.89 -12.85 21.28
N ASN A 277 5.17 -12.99 21.61
CA ASN A 277 6.04 -14.00 20.98
C ASN A 277 5.64 -15.43 21.35
N GLU A 278 5.24 -15.69 22.59
CA GLU A 278 4.75 -17.01 23.05
C GLU A 278 3.46 -17.44 22.33
N LEU A 279 2.64 -16.48 21.93
CA LEU A 279 1.41 -16.70 21.15
C LEU A 279 1.64 -16.66 19.62
N GLU A 280 2.89 -16.59 19.16
CA GLU A 280 3.29 -16.42 17.74
C GLU A 280 2.65 -15.18 17.05
N ILE A 281 2.24 -14.18 17.84
CA ILE A 281 1.65 -12.92 17.35
C ILE A 281 2.78 -11.99 16.88
N GLN A 282 2.82 -11.74 15.58
CA GLN A 282 3.82 -10.89 14.93
C GLN A 282 3.19 -9.59 14.43
N ASN A 283 4.01 -8.55 14.27
CA ASN A 283 3.61 -7.23 13.75
C ASN A 283 2.45 -6.51 14.48
N PHE A 284 1.93 -7.05 15.58
CA PHE A 284 0.91 -6.40 16.41
C PHE A 284 1.49 -5.24 17.21
N PHE A 285 2.51 -5.48 18.03
CA PHE A 285 3.11 -4.47 18.91
C PHE A 285 4.41 -3.92 18.32
N ILE A 286 4.39 -2.67 17.85
CA ILE A 286 5.50 -2.04 17.14
C ILE A 286 6.22 -1.08 18.10
N THR A 287 7.52 -1.30 18.27
CA THR A 287 8.40 -0.46 19.11
C THR A 287 9.49 0.19 18.26
N GLU A 288 9.46 1.50 18.17
CA GLU A 288 10.44 2.34 17.49
C GLU A 288 11.20 3.19 18.53
N TYR A 289 12.20 3.97 18.12
CA TYR A 289 12.95 4.80 19.05
C TYR A 289 12.04 5.82 19.75
N ASN A 290 11.86 5.67 21.06
CA ASN A 290 11.00 6.49 21.92
C ASN A 290 9.50 6.53 21.51
N ASN A 291 9.05 5.63 20.63
CA ASN A 291 7.70 5.61 20.07
C ASN A 291 7.12 4.19 20.07
N PHE A 292 5.83 4.08 20.39
CA PHE A 292 5.11 2.81 20.47
C PHE A 292 3.76 2.94 19.77
N ARG A 293 3.37 1.90 19.05
CA ARG A 293 2.05 1.77 18.42
C ARG A 293 1.68 0.31 18.31
N ILE A 294 0.40 0.05 18.08
CA ILE A 294 -0.03 -1.25 17.56
C ILE A 294 -0.30 -1.17 16.05
N ASN A 295 -0.38 -2.32 15.39
CA ASN A 295 -0.94 -2.42 14.05
C ASN A 295 -2.45 -2.76 14.13
N PRO A 296 -3.38 -1.87 13.72
CA PRO A 296 -4.80 -2.19 13.70
C PRO A 296 -5.19 -3.23 12.62
N GLU A 297 -4.32 -3.49 11.63
CA GLU A 297 -4.59 -4.45 10.55
C GLU A 297 -4.56 -5.92 11.00
N VAL A 298 -3.99 -6.24 12.18
CA VAL A 298 -3.82 -7.62 12.69
C VAL A 298 -4.75 -7.99 13.84
N ILE A 299 -5.71 -7.13 14.18
CA ILE A 299 -6.59 -7.29 15.34
C ILE A 299 -8.04 -6.90 14.98
N ARG A 300 -9.02 -7.61 15.55
CA ARG A 300 -10.43 -7.18 15.58
C ARG A 300 -10.71 -6.40 16.85
N CYS A 301 -11.53 -5.35 16.76
CA CYS A 301 -11.75 -4.45 17.86
C CYS A 301 -13.15 -3.83 17.72
N ASP A 302 -14.01 -4.04 18.71
CA ASP A 302 -15.36 -3.47 18.79
C ASP A 302 -15.38 -1.95 18.61
N TYR A 303 -14.41 -1.24 19.19
CA TYR A 303 -14.21 0.20 18.98
C TYR A 303 -13.78 0.58 17.56
N TYR A 304 -13.08 -0.28 16.83
CA TYR A 304 -12.72 0.00 15.42
C TYR A 304 -13.93 -0.19 14.51
N ASP A 305 -14.65 -1.29 14.69
CA ASP A 305 -15.89 -1.60 13.98
C ASP A 305 -16.94 -0.48 14.24
N PHE A 306 -17.01 0.03 15.48
CA PHE A 306 -17.81 1.21 15.85
C PHE A 306 -17.36 2.50 15.15
N LEU A 307 -16.05 2.78 15.10
CA LEU A 307 -15.54 3.97 14.42
C LEU A 307 -15.83 3.96 12.92
N GLU A 308 -15.86 2.77 12.31
CA GLU A 308 -16.18 2.51 10.91
C GLU A 308 -17.69 2.46 10.62
N GLY A 309 -18.52 2.44 11.67
CA GLY A 309 -19.97 2.57 11.57
C GLY A 309 -20.73 1.26 11.44
N ASP A 310 -20.17 0.13 11.88
CA ASP A 310 -20.88 -1.15 11.90
C ASP A 310 -22.11 -1.07 12.82
N PRO A 311 -23.35 -1.30 12.30
CA PRO A 311 -24.57 -1.29 13.11
C PRO A 311 -24.54 -2.29 14.29
N ALA A 312 -23.81 -3.41 14.17
CA ALA A 312 -23.66 -4.37 15.25
C ALA A 312 -22.81 -3.80 16.39
N ALA A 313 -21.68 -3.17 16.07
CA ALA A 313 -20.79 -2.54 17.04
C ALA A 313 -21.47 -1.34 17.72
N ILE A 314 -22.16 -0.46 16.95
CA ILE A 314 -22.94 0.66 17.49
C ILE A 314 -24.00 0.17 18.47
N LYS A 315 -24.74 -0.90 18.15
CA LYS A 315 -25.74 -1.47 19.05
C LYS A 315 -25.14 -2.15 20.29
N SER A 316 -23.90 -2.62 20.21
CA SER A 316 -23.21 -3.26 21.35
C SER A 316 -22.64 -2.26 22.35
N PHE A 317 -22.45 -1.00 21.96
CA PHE A 317 -21.97 0.04 22.86
C PHE A 317 -23.05 0.49 23.85
N ALA A 318 -22.79 0.30 25.14
CA ALA A 318 -23.74 0.56 26.22
C ALA A 318 -23.40 1.81 27.06
N GLY A 319 -22.53 2.71 26.56
CA GLY A 319 -21.99 3.86 27.29
C GLY A 319 -20.64 3.61 27.96
N GLU A 320 -20.27 2.34 28.16
CA GLU A 320 -19.00 1.97 28.83
C GLU A 320 -17.87 1.74 27.82
N PHE A 321 -16.72 2.38 28.02
CA PHE A 321 -15.47 2.17 27.28
C PHE A 321 -14.30 2.05 28.26
N MET A 322 -13.60 0.91 28.23
CA MET A 322 -12.46 0.54 29.10
C MET A 322 -12.59 1.02 30.55
N SER A 323 -13.73 0.72 31.18
CA SER A 323 -14.18 1.28 32.48
C SER A 323 -13.21 1.09 33.65
N GLN A 324 -12.24 0.18 33.56
CA GLN A 324 -11.22 -0.02 34.58
C GLN A 324 -10.08 1.03 34.56
N TYR A 325 -10.03 1.92 33.55
CA TYR A 325 -8.95 2.90 33.37
C TYR A 325 -9.48 4.33 33.41
N SER A 326 -8.92 5.16 34.31
CA SER A 326 -9.40 6.54 34.53
C SER A 326 -9.30 7.45 33.30
N TRP A 327 -8.34 7.20 32.41
CA TRP A 327 -8.20 7.97 31.16
C TRP A 327 -9.29 7.64 30.13
N ALA A 328 -10.08 6.59 30.34
CA ALA A 328 -11.12 6.14 29.41
C ALA A 328 -12.46 6.88 29.58
N GLU A 329 -12.71 7.49 30.75
CA GLU A 329 -13.96 8.18 31.09
C GLU A 329 -14.29 9.32 30.08
N GLU A 330 -13.31 10.16 29.75
CA GLU A 330 -13.48 11.23 28.76
C GLU A 330 -13.79 10.69 27.35
N ILE A 331 -13.27 9.50 27.03
CA ILE A 331 -13.43 8.86 25.72
C ILE A 331 -14.82 8.24 25.61
N ALA A 332 -15.32 7.60 26.68
CA ALA A 332 -16.68 7.08 26.75
C ALA A 332 -17.71 8.18 26.45
N ALA A 333 -17.60 9.33 27.11
CA ALA A 333 -18.47 10.50 26.89
C ALA A 333 -18.39 11.04 25.45
N PHE A 334 -17.21 11.03 24.82
CA PHE A 334 -17.07 11.38 23.40
C PHE A 334 -17.76 10.39 22.46
N LEU A 335 -17.73 9.09 22.77
CA LEU A 335 -18.38 8.06 21.95
C LEU A 335 -19.90 8.12 22.05
N GLU A 336 -20.46 8.38 23.24
CA GLU A 336 -21.90 8.62 23.42
C GLU A 336 -22.40 9.80 22.57
N GLN A 337 -21.68 10.93 22.60
CA GLN A 337 -22.01 12.10 21.78
C GLN A 337 -21.98 11.82 20.26
N LYS A 338 -21.22 10.80 19.82
CA LYS A 338 -21.12 10.40 18.42
C LYS A 338 -22.33 9.56 17.98
N ILE A 339 -23.04 8.90 18.90
CA ILE A 339 -24.25 8.09 18.61
C ILE A 339 -25.50 8.96 18.56
N GLN A 340 -25.52 10.08 19.29
CA GLN A 340 -26.64 11.01 19.35
C GLN A 340 -26.74 11.95 18.13
N LYS A 341 -25.89 11.78 17.11
CA LYS A 341 -25.81 12.58 15.88
C LYS A 341 -26.08 11.74 14.64
#